data_AF-A0A8J4JZ54-F1
#
_entry.id   AF-A0A8J4JZ54-F1
#
_cell.length_a   1.000
_cell.length_b   1.000
_cell.length_c   1.000
_cell.angle_alpha   90.00
_cell.angle_beta   90.00
_cell.angle_gamma   90.00
#
_symmetry.space_group_name_H-M   'P 1'
#
loop_
_entity.id
_entity.type
_entity.pdbx_description
1 polymer ?
#
loop_
_entity_poly.entity_id
_entity_poly.type
_entity_poly.pdbx_seq_one_letter_code
_entity_poly.pdbx_strand_id
1 'polypeptide(L)' 'ENFLQKTSAPFSTNSYDAFISPNALNLSSFTKLMKKLQEIHPEVSRDKIVDALLEVRKNNKGILSGLSINSIVERTSIIL' A
#
# COMPACT_ATOMS: atom_id res chain seq x y z
N GLU A 1 -12.41 50.67 -6.04
CA GLU A 1 -11.58 50.59 -4.81
C GLU A 1 -10.63 49.40 -4.93
N ASN A 2 -9.36 49.63 -4.56
CA ASN A 2 -8.26 48.71 -4.19
C ASN A 2 -8.13 47.30 -4.82
N PHE A 3 -6.95 46.78 -5.20
CA PHE A 3 -5.59 47.23 -5.50
C PHE A 3 -4.78 45.93 -5.75
N LEU A 4 -3.62 46.02 -6.41
CA LEU A 4 -2.48 45.07 -6.39
C LEU A 4 -2.53 43.76 -7.24
N GLN A 5 -2.11 43.94 -8.49
CA GLN A 5 -0.94 43.29 -9.11
C GLN A 5 -0.09 42.37 -8.21
N LYS A 6 0.24 41.14 -8.65
CA LYS A 6 1.62 40.60 -8.56
C LYS A 6 1.86 39.33 -9.40
N THR A 7 2.91 39.44 -10.21
CA THR A 7 3.78 38.41 -10.80
C THR A 7 3.99 37.13 -9.97
N SER A 8 4.10 35.97 -10.64
CA SER A 8 5.28 35.07 -10.57
C SER A 8 4.96 33.61 -10.93
N ALA A 9 5.83 33.07 -11.81
CA ALA A 9 6.15 31.66 -12.08
C ALA A 9 5.30 30.91 -13.13
N PRO A 10 5.93 30.43 -14.24
CA PRO A 10 5.44 29.24 -14.91
C PRO A 10 5.73 28.07 -13.97
N PHE A 11 4.70 27.54 -13.30
CA PHE A 11 4.81 26.24 -12.66
C PHE A 11 4.86 25.16 -13.76
N SER A 12 6.03 25.04 -14.37
CA SER A 12 6.45 23.77 -14.95
C SER A 12 6.78 22.85 -13.79
N THR A 13 5.90 21.90 -13.51
CA THR A 13 6.32 20.57 -13.04
C THR A 13 5.12 19.63 -13.09
N ASN A 14 5.18 18.76 -14.10
CA ASN A 14 4.51 17.48 -14.22
C ASN A 14 3.05 17.42 -13.79
N SER A 15 2.19 17.39 -14.80
CA SER A 15 0.95 16.62 -14.74
C SER A 15 1.28 15.14 -14.52
N TYR A 16 1.66 14.77 -13.29
CA TYR A 16 1.48 13.41 -12.78
C TYR A 16 0.06 13.24 -12.23
N ASP A 17 -0.90 13.91 -12.85
CA ASP A 17 -2.25 13.35 -13.08
C ASP A 17 -2.15 12.13 -14.03
N ALA A 18 -1.06 11.37 -13.90
CA ALA A 18 -0.90 10.04 -14.40
C ALA A 18 -2.06 9.30 -13.77
N PHE A 19 -2.97 8.83 -14.62
CA PHE A 19 -3.97 7.83 -14.31
C PHE A 19 -3.30 6.71 -13.50
N ILE A 20 -3.26 6.86 -12.18
CA ILE A 20 -2.81 5.82 -11.29
C ILE A 20 -3.94 4.81 -11.38
N SER A 21 -3.74 3.77 -12.19
CA SER A 21 -4.63 2.62 -12.19
C SER A 21 -4.90 2.26 -10.73
N PRO A 22 -6.14 1.99 -10.30
CA PRO A 22 -6.46 1.65 -8.91
C PRO A 22 -5.55 0.54 -8.33
N ASN A 23 -4.99 -0.28 -9.22
CA ASN A 23 -4.04 -1.35 -8.93
C ASN A 23 -2.63 -0.85 -8.53
N ALA A 24 -2.19 0.32 -9.02
CA ALA A 24 -0.89 0.91 -8.69
C ALA A 24 -0.86 1.55 -7.29
N LEU A 25 -1.98 2.09 -6.79
CA LEU A 25 -2.09 2.51 -5.38
C LEU A 25 -1.94 1.32 -4.42
N ASN A 26 -2.42 0.14 -4.83
CA ASN A 26 -2.35 -1.10 -4.05
C ASN A 26 -0.92 -1.66 -3.94
N LEU A 27 -0.08 -1.48 -4.97
CA LEU A 27 1.31 -1.97 -4.97
C LEU A 27 2.17 -1.35 -3.86
N SER A 28 1.98 -0.07 -3.54
CA SER A 28 2.73 0.59 -2.46
C SER A 28 2.40 -0.01 -1.08
N SER A 29 1.12 -0.30 -0.83
CA SER A 29 0.65 -0.91 0.41
C SER A 29 1.05 -2.37 0.51
N PHE A 30 0.97 -3.12 -0.58
CA PHE A 30 1.44 -4.50 -0.64
C PHE A 30 2.94 -4.60 -0.37
N THR A 31 3.74 -3.71 -0.96
CA THR A 31 5.20 -3.69 -0.73
C THR A 31 5.52 -3.38 0.75
N LYS A 32 4.82 -2.42 1.36
CA LYS A 32 4.95 -2.11 2.79
C LYS A 32 4.57 -3.29 3.69
N LEU A 33 3.47 -3.98 3.35
CA LEU A 33 3.00 -5.17 4.04
C LEU A 33 4.04 -6.29 3.96
N MET A 34 4.53 -6.59 2.75
CA MET A 34 5.55 -7.62 2.52
C MET A 34 6.83 -7.33 3.29
N LYS A 35 7.31 -6.07 3.25
CA LYS A 35 8.50 -5.65 3.98
C LYS A 35 8.34 -5.83 5.49
N LYS A 36 7.22 -5.41 6.07
CA LYS A 36 6.93 -5.61 7.51
C LYS A 36 6.90 -7.09 7.89
N LEU A 37 6.28 -7.94 7.07
CA LEU A 37 6.22 -9.38 7.35
C LEU A 37 7.61 -10.03 7.29
N GLN A 38 8.45 -9.62 6.35
CA GLN A 38 9.84 -10.09 6.26
C GLN A 38 10.72 -9.56 7.39
N GLU A 39 10.47 -8.35 7.89
CA GLU A 39 11.17 -7.78 9.04
C GLU A 39 10.85 -8.53 10.34
N ILE A 40 9.60 -8.97 10.51
CA ILE A 40 9.14 -9.69 11.71
C ILE A 40 9.50 -11.18 11.62
N HIS A 41 9.42 -11.77 10.42
CA HIS A 41 9.64 -13.20 10.17
C HIS A 41 10.74 -13.42 9.12
N PRO A 42 12.00 -13.07 9.43
CA PRO A 42 13.11 -13.19 8.47
C PRO A 42 13.42 -14.64 8.06
N GLU A 43 13.06 -15.62 8.89
CA GLU A 43 13.20 -17.05 8.65
C GLU A 43 12.17 -17.61 7.66
N VAL A 44 11.09 -16.87 7.40
CA VAL A 44 10.01 -17.31 6.53
C VAL A 44 10.27 -16.86 5.10
N SER A 45 10.29 -17.81 4.17
CA SER A 45 10.39 -17.54 2.74
C SER A 45 9.22 -16.68 2.24
N ARG A 46 9.48 -15.82 1.24
CA ARG A 46 8.45 -14.98 0.62
C ARG A 46 7.21 -15.76 0.17
N ASP A 47 7.39 -16.95 -0.38
CA ASP A 47 6.27 -17.76 -0.90
C ASP A 47 5.31 -18.16 0.21
N LYS A 48 5.83 -18.63 1.36
CA LYS A 48 5.03 -18.92 2.56
C LYS A 48 4.26 -17.71 3.08
N ILE A 49 4.86 -16.52 3.02
CA ILE A 49 4.17 -15.27 3.40
C ILE A 49 3.01 -14.99 2.44
N VAL A 50 3.20 -15.20 1.14
CA VAL A 50 2.14 -15.03 0.14
C VAL A 50 1.02 -16.05 0.37
N ASP A 51 1.36 -17.31 0.64
CA ASP A 51 0.37 -18.35 0.94
C ASP A 51 -0.46 -18.00 2.20
N ALA A 52 0.19 -17.53 3.26
CA ALA A 52 -0.49 -17.05 4.46
C ALA A 52 -1.39 -15.84 4.17
N LEU A 53 -0.95 -14.88 3.34
CA LEU A 53 -1.76 -13.74 2.92
C LEU A 53 -2.99 -14.16 2.10
N LEU A 54 -2.86 -15.17 1.25
CA LEU A 54 -3.98 -15.75 0.53
C LEU A 54 -4.99 -16.36 1.50
N GLU A 55 -4.53 -16.99 2.57
CA GLU A 55 -5.40 -17.55 3.60
C GLU A 55 -6.12 -16.45 4.41
N VAL A 56 -5.42 -15.39 4.83
CA VAL A 56 -6.05 -14.20 5.44
C VAL A 56 -7.12 -13.61 4.52
N ARG A 57 -6.83 -13.54 3.22
CA ARG A 57 -7.77 -13.03 2.21
C ARG A 57 -9.02 -13.91 2.11
N LYS A 58 -8.89 -15.23 2.08
CA LYS A 58 -10.03 -16.15 2.08
C LYS A 58 -10.89 -15.96 3.34
N ASN A 59 -10.23 -15.87 4.50
CA ASN A 59 -10.88 -15.64 5.79
C ASN A 59 -11.57 -14.27 5.89
N ASN A 60 -11.17 -13.31 5.06
CA ASN A 60 -11.79 -11.98 4.97
C ASN A 60 -12.69 -11.82 3.73
N LYS A 61 -13.45 -12.87 3.38
CA LYS A 61 -14.43 -12.86 2.27
C LYS A 61 -13.82 -12.52 0.90
N GLY A 62 -12.55 -12.85 0.71
CA GLY A 62 -11.87 -12.72 -0.57
C GLY A 62 -11.21 -11.37 -0.84
N ILE A 63 -11.22 -10.42 0.09
CA ILE A 63 -10.55 -9.10 -0.04
C ILE A 63 -9.69 -8.79 1.19
N LEU A 64 -8.63 -8.00 1.02
CA LEU A 64 -7.86 -7.42 2.13
C LEU A 64 -8.08 -5.90 2.25
N SER A 65 -8.70 -5.28 1.25
CA SER A 65 -9.08 -3.88 1.28
C SER A 65 -10.03 -3.62 2.45
N GLY A 66 -9.85 -2.49 3.12
CA GLY A 66 -10.60 -2.13 4.33
C GLY A 66 -9.94 -2.57 5.64
N LEU A 67 -8.93 -3.45 5.58
CA LEU A 67 -8.06 -3.73 6.73
C LEU A 67 -6.86 -2.78 6.74
N SER A 68 -6.41 -2.39 7.92
CA SER A 68 -5.14 -1.69 8.08
C SER A 68 -3.98 -2.64 7.83
N ILE A 69 -2.84 -2.12 7.35
CA ILE A 69 -1.63 -2.92 7.12
C ILE A 69 -1.25 -3.71 8.38
N ASN A 70 -1.27 -3.07 9.56
CA ASN A 70 -0.92 -3.75 10.81
C ASN A 70 -1.90 -4.89 11.14
N SER A 71 -3.20 -4.74 10.87
CA SER A 71 -4.16 -5.83 11.10
C SER A 71 -3.92 -7.00 10.15
N ILE A 72 -3.54 -6.73 8.89
CA ILE A 72 -3.18 -7.79 7.94
C ILE A 72 -1.89 -8.49 8.41
N VAL A 73 -0.88 -7.73 8.84
CA VAL A 73 0.38 -8.28 9.39
C VAL A 73 0.09 -9.20 10.58
N GLU A 74 -0.66 -8.73 11.58
CA GLU A 74 -0.99 -9.50 12.78
C GLU A 74 -1.69 -10.82 12.43
N ARG A 75 -2.71 -10.77 11.57
CA ARG A 75 -3.44 -11.97 11.14
C ARG A 75 -2.55 -12.94 10.35
N THR A 76 -1.65 -12.41 9.54
CA THR A 76 -0.71 -13.23 8.76
C THR A 76 0.31 -13.89 9.68
N SER A 77 0.82 -13.16 10.68
CA SER A 77 1.75 -13.67 11.71
C SER A 77 1.18 -14.77 12.58
N ILE A 78 -0.16 -14.91 12.67
CA ILE A 78 -0.80 -16.03 13.38
C ILE A 78 -0.78 -17.32 12.54
N ILE A 79 -0.65 -17.19 11.22
CA ILE A 79 -0.67 -18.31 10.27
C ILE A 79 0.75 -18.80 9.95
N LEU A 80 1.73 -17.89 9.99
CA LEU A 80 3.15 -18.17 9.81
C LEU A 80 3.75 -18.87 11.03
#